data_AF-A0A9D7UBL7-F1
#
_entry.id   AF-A0A9D7UBL7-F1
#
_cell.length_a   1.000
_cell.length_b   1.000
_cell.length_c   1.000
_cell.angle_alpha   90.00
_cell.angle_beta   90.00
_cell.angle_gamma   90.00
#
_symmetry.space_group_name_H-M   'P 1'
#
loop_
_entity.id
_entity.type
_entity.pdbx_description
1 polymer ?
#
loop_
_entity_poly.entity_id
_entity_poly.type
_entity_poly.pdbx_seq_one_letter_code
_entity_poly.pdbx_strand_id
1 'polypeptide(L)' 'MKIYHVDLYRIDSPADLAEVGFDDMVFAHDAIKLIEWPEKAAHLMPQKRWTVAINTDEANDDVRSIVITPPQIPDRV' A
#
# COMPACT_ATOMS: atom_id res chain seq x y z
N MET A 1 -3.17 -19.51 -0.66
CA MET A 1 -2.60 -18.15 -0.62
C MET A 1 -3.73 -17.15 -0.70
N LYS A 2 -3.88 -16.27 0.30
CA LYS A 2 -4.94 -15.25 0.33
C LYS A 2 -4.45 -13.95 -0.31
N ILE A 3 -5.33 -13.21 -0.95
CA ILE A 3 -5.06 -11.88 -1.49
C ILE A 3 -6.10 -10.93 -0.91
N TYR A 4 -5.64 -9.84 -0.30
CA TYR A 4 -6.48 -8.73 0.12
C TYR A 4 -6.22 -7.55 -0.82
N HIS A 5 -7.29 -6.96 -1.33
CA HIS A 5 -7.25 -5.70 -2.04
C HIS A 5 -7.98 -4.66 -1.20
N VAL A 6 -7.29 -3.57 -0.88
CA VAL A 6 -7.81 -2.49 -0.06
C VAL A 6 -7.60 -1.19 -0.79
N ASP A 7 -8.66 -0.39 -0.86
CA ASP A 7 -8.62 0.97 -1.37
C ASP A 7 -8.93 1.93 -0.22
N LEU A 8 -7.95 2.77 0.14
CA LEU A 8 -8.07 3.73 1.23
C LEU A 8 -8.63 5.09 0.78
N TYR A 9 -9.09 5.24 -0.47
CA TYR A 9 -9.56 6.52 -1.01
C TYR A 9 -10.57 7.25 -0.11
N ARG A 10 -11.47 6.53 0.58
CA ARG A 10 -12.52 7.10 1.46
C ARG A 10 -12.13 7.22 2.94
N ILE A 11 -10.90 6.90 3.30
CA ILE A 11 -10.43 7.03 4.68
C ILE A 11 -9.90 8.44 4.89
N ASP A 12 -10.51 9.18 5.81
CA ASP A 12 -10.17 10.58 6.05
C ASP A 12 -9.45 10.78 7.39
N SER A 13 -9.54 9.80 8.29
CA SER A 13 -8.89 9.84 9.60
C SER A 13 -8.30 8.49 10.04
N PRO A 14 -7.30 8.50 10.95
CA PRO A 14 -6.83 7.27 11.60
C PRO A 14 -7.91 6.53 12.39
N ALA A 15 -8.97 7.21 12.85
CA ALA A 15 -10.06 6.57 13.57
C ALA A 15 -10.89 5.67 12.64
N ASP A 16 -11.10 6.10 11.38
CA ASP A 16 -11.81 5.31 10.37
C ASP A 16 -11.06 4.00 10.08
N LEU A 17 -9.72 4.04 10.07
CA LEU A 17 -8.87 2.83 9.91
C LEU A 17 -9.08 1.82 11.04
N ALA A 18 -9.20 2.32 12.28
CA ALA A 18 -9.40 1.46 13.44
C ALA A 18 -10.81 0.86 13.44
N GLU A 19 -11.83 1.62 13.04
CA GLU A 19 -13.22 1.13 12.94
C GLU A 19 -13.35 -0.03 11.94
N VAL A 20 -12.61 0.02 10.83
CA VAL A 20 -12.61 -1.05 9.82
C VAL A 20 -11.63 -2.20 10.12
N GLY A 21 -10.91 -2.16 11.25
CA GLY A 21 -9.95 -3.20 11.64
C GLY A 21 -8.76 -3.34 10.67
N PHE A 22 -8.28 -2.22 10.13
CA PHE A 22 -7.23 -2.22 9.10
C PHE A 22 -5.88 -2.75 9.61
N ASP A 23 -5.55 -2.52 10.88
CA ASP A 23 -4.34 -2.99 11.54
C ASP A 23 -4.26 -4.53 11.58
N ASP A 24 -5.34 -5.18 12.00
CA ASP A 24 -5.41 -6.66 12.00
C ASP A 24 -5.19 -7.22 10.58
N MET A 25 -5.78 -6.57 9.57
CA MET A 25 -5.66 -7.00 8.18
C MET A 25 -4.25 -6.81 7.60
N VAL A 26 -3.60 -5.66 7.89
CA VAL A 26 -2.27 -5.37 7.34
C VAL A 26 -1.21 -6.32 7.91
N PHE A 27 -1.36 -6.72 9.18
CA PHE A 27 -0.41 -7.61 9.86
C PHE A 27 -0.77 -9.11 9.79
N ALA A 28 -1.94 -9.47 9.25
CA ALA A 28 -2.33 -10.87 9.06
C ALA A 28 -1.25 -11.67 8.29
N HIS A 29 -0.88 -12.87 8.77
CA HIS A 29 0.11 -13.70 8.09
C HIS A 29 -0.46 -14.45 6.88
N ASP A 30 0.42 -15.01 6.03
CA ASP A 30 0.08 -15.86 4.87
C ASP A 30 -0.91 -15.22 3.86
N ALA A 31 -0.70 -13.94 3.57
CA ALA A 31 -1.49 -13.21 2.59
C ALA A 31 -0.67 -12.13 1.87
N ILE A 32 -0.97 -11.92 0.59
CA ILE A 32 -0.53 -10.75 -0.19
C ILE A 32 -1.55 -9.64 0.00
N LYS A 33 -1.09 -8.41 0.23
CA LYS A 33 -1.95 -7.23 0.37
C LYS A 33 -1.60 -6.24 -0.72
N LEU A 34 -2.62 -5.82 -1.46
CA LEU A 34 -2.56 -4.75 -2.45
C LEU A 34 -3.32 -3.57 -1.85
N ILE A 35 -2.62 -2.49 -1.55
CA ILE A 35 -3.18 -1.34 -0.83
C ILE A 35 -3.04 -0.11 -1.72
N GLU A 36 -4.16 0.44 -2.16
CA GLU A 36 -4.23 1.71 -2.88
C GLU A 36 -4.31 2.87 -1.88
N TRP A 37 -3.66 3.99 -2.23
CA TRP A 37 -3.49 5.16 -1.37
C TRP A 37 -2.86 4.83 0.00
N PRO A 38 -1.75 4.07 0.06
CA PRO A 38 -1.15 3.61 1.32
C PRO A 38 -0.69 4.75 2.25
N GLU A 39 -0.48 5.95 1.72
CA GLU A 39 -0.15 7.16 2.48
C GLU A 39 -1.22 7.55 3.49
N LYS A 40 -2.50 7.24 3.23
CA LYS A 40 -3.60 7.49 4.18
C LYS A 40 -3.47 6.67 5.45
N ALA A 41 -2.71 5.58 5.41
CA ALA A 41 -2.38 4.72 6.54
C ALA A 41 -0.86 4.62 6.78
N ALA A 42 -0.09 5.68 6.45
CA ALA A 42 1.38 5.63 6.47
C ALA A 42 1.99 5.11 7.78
N HIS A 43 1.37 5.41 8.93
CA HIS A 43 1.80 4.98 10.26
C HIS A 43 1.60 3.48 10.54
N LEU A 44 0.72 2.81 9.79
CA LEU A 44 0.48 1.36 9.88
C LEU A 44 1.16 0.57 8.76
N MET A 45 1.75 1.26 7.77
CA MET A 45 2.38 0.58 6.64
C MET A 45 3.68 -0.11 7.07
N PRO A 46 3.84 -1.43 6.80
CA PRO A 46 5.05 -2.15 7.17
C PRO A 46 6.26 -1.58 6.42
N GLN A 47 7.39 -1.41 7.10
CA GLN A 47 8.62 -0.90 6.46
C GLN A 47 9.09 -1.81 5.32
N LYS A 48 9.00 -3.13 5.53
CA LYS A 48 9.31 -4.13 4.52
C LYS A 48 8.12 -4.32 3.59
N ARG A 49 8.02 -3.50 2.55
CA ARG A 49 6.97 -3.57 1.53
C ARG A 49 7.52 -3.26 0.14
N TRP A 50 6.88 -3.82 -0.88
CA TRP A 50 7.05 -3.34 -2.25
C TRP A 50 6.20 -2.09 -2.43
N THR A 51 6.73 -1.11 -3.14
CA THR A 51 5.97 0.08 -3.55
C THR A 51 5.81 0.03 -5.06
N VAL A 52 4.59 0.25 -5.54
CA VAL A 52 4.28 0.35 -6.96
C VAL A 52 3.70 1.74 -7.20
N ALA A 53 4.41 2.56 -7.97
CA ALA A 53 3.91 3.85 -8.43
C ALA A 53 3.51 3.74 -9.90
N ILE A 54 2.30 4.20 -10.23
CA ILE A 54 1.75 4.21 -11.58
C ILE A 54 1.53 5.66 -11.96
N ASN A 55 2.29 6.18 -12.92
CA ASN A 55 2.21 7.57 -13.35
C ASN A 55 1.59 7.66 -14.75
N THR A 56 0.78 8.71 -14.96
CA THR A 56 0.23 9.06 -16.27
C THR A 56 1.30 9.69 -17.15
N ASP A 57 1.16 9.51 -18.46
CA ASP A 57 1.93 10.25 -19.46
C ASP A 57 1.18 11.56 -19.80
N GLU A 58 1.91 12.66 -19.96
CA GLU A 58 1.30 13.97 -20.25
C GLU A 58 0.76 14.09 -21.69
N ALA A 59 1.32 13.31 -22.62
CA ALA A 59 0.99 13.39 -24.04
C ALA A 59 0.01 12.30 -24.49
N ASN A 60 -0.14 11.21 -23.73
CA ASN A 60 -1.01 10.10 -24.08
C ASN A 60 -1.70 9.47 -22.85
N ASP A 61 -3.02 9.66 -22.76
CA ASP A 61 -3.87 9.13 -21.69
C ASP A 61 -3.96 7.59 -21.63
N ASP A 62 -3.50 6.88 -22.66
CA ASP A 62 -3.45 5.41 -22.69
C ASP A 62 -2.09 4.84 -22.26
N VAL A 63 -1.09 5.69 -21.99
CA VAL A 63 0.26 5.26 -21.57
C VAL A 63 0.45 5.44 -20.07
N ARG A 64 1.03 4.44 -19.41
CA ARG A 64 1.44 4.50 -18.00
C ARG A 64 2.89 4.11 -17.85
N SER A 65 3.62 4.83 -16.99
CA SER A 65 4.91 4.38 -16.48
C SER A 65 4.73 3.75 -15.10
N ILE A 66 5.30 2.56 -14.90
CA ILE A 66 5.21 1.83 -13.64
C ILE A 66 6.59 1.72 -13.03
N VAL A 67 6.74 2.20 -11.79
CA VAL A 67 7.97 2.09 -11.00
C VAL A 67 7.71 1.13 -9.85
N ILE A 68 8.50 0.06 -9.78
CA ILE A 68 8.42 -0.95 -8.73
C ILE A 68 9.67 -0.84 -7.86
N THR A 69 9.48 -0.45 -6.60
CA THR A 69 10.56 -0.31 -5.63
C THR A 69 10.54 -1.49 -4.65
N PRO A 70 11.64 -2.24 -4.51
CA PRO A 70 11.71 -3.33 -3.54
C PRO A 70 11.73 -2.81 -2.10
N PRO A 71 11.40 -3.66 -1.11
CA PRO A 71 11.54 -3.32 0.30
C PRO A 71 12.97 -2.87 0.63
N GLN A 72 13.11 -1.72 1.28
CA GLN A 72 14.39 -1.36 1.87
C GLN A 72 14.62 -2.25 3.09
N ILE A 73 15.68 -3.04 3.04
CA ILE A 73 16.15 -3.85 4.15
C ILE A 73 17.24 -3.01 4.81
N PRO A 74 17.08 -2.57 6.06
CA PRO A 74 18.17 -1.90 6.76
C PRO A 74 19.40 -2.81 6.77
N ASP A 75 20.57 -2.26 6.47
CA ASP A 75 21.83 -3.00 6.50
C ASP A 75 21.96 -3.70 7.86
N ARG A 76 22.25 -5.00 7.84
CA ARG A 76 22.54 -5.76 9.06
C ARG A 76 23.86 -5.24 9.62
N VAL A 77 23.81 -4.56 10.77
CA VAL A 77 24.98 -4.30 11.62
C VAL A 77 25.44 -5.62 12.25
#